data_AF-M6C0H5-F1
#
_entry.id   AF-M6C0H5-F1
#
_cell.length_a   1.000
_cell.length_b   1.000
_cell.length_c   1.000
_cell.angle_alpha   90.00
_cell.angle_beta   90.00
_cell.angle_gamma   90.00
#
_symmetry.space_group_name_H-M   'P 1'
#
loop_
_entity.id
_entity.type
_entity.pdbx_description
1 polymer ?
#
loop_
_entity_poly.entity_id
_entity_poly.type
_entity_poly.pdbx_seq_one_letter_code
_entity_poly.pdbx_strand_id
1 'polypeptide(L)' 'MGVNCILVAPGKIPRQSSDKIKTDKRDSIKLARLMRSVDLESIHVPSEENEAVRDYLRSRDSLRLDLGRNRQR' A
#
# COMPACT_ATOMS: atom_id res chain seq x y z
N MET A 1 -14.00 0.71 20.60
CA MET A 1 -12.91 0.85 19.61
C MET A 1 -13.23 -0.08 18.45
N GLY A 2 -13.14 0.41 17.23
CA GLY A 2 -13.58 -0.32 16.04
C GLY A 2 -14.10 0.65 15.00
N VAL A 3 -13.21 1.53 14.52
CA VAL A 3 -13.51 2.39 13.37
C VAL A 3 -13.02 1.64 12.13
N ASN A 4 -13.89 1.50 11.14
CA ASN A 4 -13.48 0.94 9.85
C ASN A 4 -12.50 1.92 9.18
N CYS A 5 -11.23 1.53 9.10
CA CYS A 5 -10.16 2.33 8.53
C CYS A 5 -9.78 1.77 7.16
N ILE A 6 -9.83 2.62 6.14
CA ILE A 6 -9.41 2.27 4.77
C ILE A 6 -8.10 3.00 4.48
N LEU A 7 -7.08 2.25 4.07
CA LEU A 7 -5.79 2.78 3.64
C LEU A 7 -5.80 3.01 2.13
N VAL A 8 -5.47 4.22 1.68
CA VAL A 8 -5.48 4.59 0.26
C VAL A 8 -4.14 5.23 -0.11
N ALA A 9 -3.60 4.83 -1.25
CA ALA A 9 -2.35 5.41 -1.76
C ALA A 9 -2.58 6.86 -2.23
N PRO A 10 -1.75 7.84 -1.84
CA PRO A 10 -1.93 9.24 -2.23
C PRO A 10 -1.99 9.47 -3.75
N GLY A 11 -1.30 8.64 -4.53
CA GLY A 11 -1.29 8.71 -5.99
C GLY A 11 -2.56 8.18 -6.67
N LYS A 12 -3.37 7.38 -5.96
CA LYS A 12 -4.66 6.88 -6.45
C LYS A 12 -5.83 7.81 -6.11
N ILE A 13 -5.58 8.86 -5.32
CA ILE A 13 -6.62 9.83 -4.95
C ILE A 13 -6.77 10.84 -6.11
N PRO A 14 -7.94 10.90 -6.77
CA PRO A 14 -8.17 11.84 -7.85
C PRO A 14 -8.04 13.28 -7.35
N ARG A 15 -7.14 14.05 -7.97
CA ARG A 15 -6.94 15.47 -7.69
C ARG A 15 -7.11 16.30 -8.96
N GLN A 16 -7.81 17.42 -8.85
CA GLN A 16 -7.91 18.40 -9.93
C GLN A 16 -6.60 19.20 -10.01
N SER A 17 -6.17 19.54 -11.22
CA SER A 17 -4.92 20.29 -11.46
C SER A 17 -4.92 21.71 -10.87
N SER A 18 -6.12 22.28 -10.66
CA SER A 18 -6.32 23.58 -10.01
C SER A 18 -6.23 23.52 -8.49
N ASP A 19 -6.29 22.31 -7.91
CA ASP A 19 -6.37 22.08 -6.46
C ASP A 19 -4.95 22.07 -5.86
N LYS A 20 -4.32 23.25 -5.84
CA LYS A 20 -2.92 23.44 -5.41
C LYS A 20 -2.77 23.72 -3.92
N ILE A 21 -3.84 24.15 -3.25
CA ILE A 21 -3.80 24.56 -1.84
C ILE A 21 -4.37 23.43 -0.97
N LYS A 22 -3.48 22.71 -0.30
CA LYS A 22 -3.85 21.70 0.69
C LYS A 22 -4.30 22.39 1.99
N THR A 23 -5.51 22.09 2.44
CA THR A 23 -5.99 22.46 3.78
C THR A 23 -6.76 21.28 4.36
N ASP A 24 -6.55 20.99 5.65
CA ASP A 24 -7.12 19.79 6.28
C ASP A 24 -8.65 19.74 6.21
N LYS A 25 -9.31 20.92 6.31
CA LYS A 25 -10.76 21.04 6.17
C LYS A 25 -11.26 20.68 4.77
N ARG A 26 -10.55 21.07 3.71
CA ARG A 26 -10.96 20.74 2.33
C ARG A 26 -10.65 19.29 1.99
N ASP A 27 -9.47 18.82 2.39
CA ASP A 27 -9.03 17.44 2.16
C ASP A 27 -9.97 16.45 2.86
N SER A 28 -10.35 16.69 4.11
CA SER A 28 -11.28 15.82 4.84
C SER A 28 -12.65 15.72 4.15
N ILE A 29 -13.23 16.84 3.70
CA ILE A 29 -14.50 16.84 2.96
C ILE A 29 -14.36 16.07 1.63
N LYS A 30 -13.26 16.27 0.92
CA LYS A 30 -12.99 15.59 -0.36
C LYS A 30 -12.86 14.08 -0.18
N LEU A 31 -12.07 13.63 0.80
CA LEU A 31 -11.92 12.22 1.13
C LEU A 31 -13.24 11.60 1.56
N ALA A 32 -14.04 12.29 2.38
CA ALA A 32 -15.36 11.80 2.78
C ALA A 32 -16.32 11.64 1.58
N ARG A 33 -16.25 12.53 0.59
CA ARG A 33 -17.03 12.41 -0.66
C ARG A 33 -16.56 11.23 -1.50
N LEU A 34 -15.26 11.11 -1.73
CA LEU A 34 -14.68 10.01 -2.53
C LEU A 34 -14.89 8.63 -1.87
N MET A 35 -14.85 8.58 -0.54
CA MET A 35 -15.16 7.36 0.21
C MET A 35 -16.63 6.96 0.05
N ARG A 36 -17.55 7.95 0.03
CA ARG A 36 -18.99 7.69 -0.15
C ARG A 36 -19.32 7.21 -1.57
N SER A 37 -18.62 7.72 -2.58
CA SER A 37 -18.83 7.30 -3.98
C SER A 37 -18.10 6.00 -4.33
N VAL A 38 -17.31 5.43 -3.42
CA VAL A 38 -16.48 4.22 -3.66
C VAL A 38 -15.40 4.49 -4.74
N ASP A 39 -15.06 5.76 -4.97
CA ASP A 39 -13.99 6.17 -5.89
C ASP A 39 -12.58 6.05 -5.27
N LEU A 40 -12.49 5.62 -4.01
CA LEU A 40 -11.22 5.35 -3.34
C LEU A 40 -10.91 3.85 -3.38
N GLU A 41 -9.84 3.50 -4.08
CA GLU A 41 -9.32 2.15 -4.08
C GLU A 41 -8.45 1.90 -2.85
N SER A 42 -8.86 0.95 -2.00
CA SER A 42 -8.07 0.54 -0.84
C SER A 42 -6.80 -0.17 -1.27
N ILE A 43 -5.72 0.03 -0.52
CA ILE A 43 -4.50 -0.76 -0.67
C ILE A 43 -4.81 -2.20 -0.29
N HIS A 44 -4.50 -3.12 -1.20
CA HIS A 44 -4.61 -4.55 -0.94
C HIS A 44 -3.58 -4.98 0.12
N VAL A 45 -4.06 -5.54 1.22
CA VAL A 45 -3.24 -6.15 2.25
C VAL A 45 -3.19 -7.66 1.97
N PRO A 46 -1.99 -8.25 1.75
CA PRO A 46 -1.85 -9.69 1.58
C PRO A 46 -2.42 -10.46 2.78
N SER A 47 -3.04 -11.61 2.52
CA SER A 47 -3.38 -12.58 3.57
C SER A 47 -2.11 -13.18 4.18
N GLU A 48 -2.23 -13.77 5.37
CA GLU A 48 -1.13 -14.47 6.03
C GLU A 48 -0.54 -15.59 5.16
N GLU A 49 -1.39 -16.33 4.44
CA GLU A 49 -0.96 -17.36 3.50
C GLU A 49 -0.14 -16.78 2.35
N ASN A 50 -0.58 -15.66 1.78
CA ASN A 50 0.15 -14.97 0.71
C ASN A 50 1.52 -14.47 1.20
N GLU A 51 1.60 -13.96 2.43
CA GLU A 51 2.87 -13.50 3.00
C GLU A 51 3.80 -14.68 3.31
N ALA A 52 3.28 -15.79 3.83
CA ALA A 52 4.06 -17.00 4.10
C ALA A 52 4.73 -17.55 2.83
N VAL A 53 3.99 -17.62 1.72
CA VAL A 53 4.55 -18.04 0.42
C VAL A 53 5.64 -17.07 -0.04
N ARG A 54 5.40 -15.76 0.12
CA ARG A 54 6.37 -14.73 -0.28
C ARG A 54 7.65 -14.80 0.53
N ASP A 55 7.54 -15.03 1.83
CA ASP A 55 8.68 -15.16 2.73
C ASP A 55 9.50 -16.41 2.43
N TYR A 56 8.84 -17.55 2.16
CA TYR A 56 9.54 -18.75 1.71
C TYR A 56 10.37 -18.51 0.45
N LEU A 57 9.79 -17.85 -0.56
CA LEU A 57 10.49 -17.52 -1.81
C LEU A 57 11.68 -16.59 -1.56
N ARG A 58 11.49 -15.54 -0.75
CA ARG A 58 12.57 -14.62 -0.35
C ARG A 58 13.70 -15.36 0.39
N SER A 59 13.38 -16.25 1.32
CA SER A 59 14.38 -17.04 2.05
C SER A 59 15.19 -17.92 1.11
N ARG A 60 14.53 -18.59 0.14
CA ARG A 60 15.21 -19.41 -0.86
C ARG A 60 16.19 -18.58 -1.70
N ASP A 61 15.78 -17.41 -2.15
CA ASP A 61 16.61 -16.54 -2.99
C ASP A 61 17.80 -15.98 -2.19
N SER A 62 17.61 -15.61 -0.93
CA SER A 62 18.69 -15.22 -0.01
C SER A 62 19.73 -16.35 0.15
N LEU A 63 19.29 -17.58 0.42
CA LEU A 63 20.18 -18.73 0.55
C LEU A 63 20.96 -19.01 -0.74
N ARG A 64 20.32 -18.84 -1.90
CA ARG A 64 20.98 -18.99 -3.20
C ARG A 64 22.07 -17.94 -3.40
N LEU A 65 21.81 -16.68 -3.04
CA LEU A 65 22.80 -15.61 -3.11
C LEU A 65 23.98 -15.87 -2.18
N ASP A 66 23.72 -16.35 -0.97
CA ASP A 66 24.77 -16.68 0.00
C ASP A 66 25.62 -17.88 -0.44
N LEU A 67 25.02 -18.91 -1.04
CA LEU A 67 25.77 -20.01 -1.65
C LEU A 67 26.68 -19.51 -2.78
N GLY A 68 26.19 -18.60 -3.63
CA GLY A 68 26.98 -17.96 -4.68
C GLY A 68 28.18 -17.20 -4.13
N ARG A 69 27.96 -16.38 -3.09
CA ARG A 69 29.03 -15.65 -2.38
C ARG A 69 30.07 -16.59 -1.78
N ASN A 70 29.65 -17.67 -1.14
CA ASN A 70 30.56 -18.65 -0.55
C ASN A 70 31.40 -19.40 -1.58
N ARG A 71 30.91 -19.59 -2.82
CA ARG A 71 31.68 -20.20 -3.91
C ARG A 71 32.70 -19.27 -4.56
N GLN A 72 32.52 -17.96 -4.42
CA GLN A 72 33.40 -16.93 -4.97
C GLN A 72 34.41 -16.39 -3.95
N ARG A 73 34.35 -16.87 -2.71
CA ARG A 73 35.39 -16.72 -1.70
C ARG A 73 36.41 -17.82 -1.87
#